data_AF-A0A9X2JW89-F1
#
_entry.id   AF-A0A9X2JW89-F1
#
_cell.length_a   1.000
_cell.length_b   1.000
_cell.length_c   1.000
_cell.angle_alpha   90.00
_cell.angle_beta   90.00
_cell.angle_gamma   90.00
#
_symmetry.space_group_name_H-M   'P 1'
#
loop_
_entity.id
_entity.type
_entity.pdbx_description
1 polymer ?
#
loop_
_entity_poly.entity_id
_entity_poly.type
_entity_poly.pdbx_seq_one_letter_code
_entity_poly.pdbx_strand_id
1 'polypeptide(L)'
;MNLEPFAEPFPEPRPEPFREPSPEPPPDGGAGPAPVPGRMPDSVHDRSARLSGPAATVVRVAGPEDLLAYIPYRLGFQPAESVVAVSLTGPRRRVGLVARVDIDDLRLRGTGGPDGPDGPDGAATARWLTEHVLADGADRAVVVLYTATDPSAPTGPARRAVEVLRARLERRLPGVEAWLVAPTGFRALDCTDPLCCPPQGRPLSALTSSRVAAHMVLEGRTVAGTREERYALRPASETARTQARRAAARWSGTYRRLLDDVRPPSSARTARPGSAVRDREALAGWGAESLRLWRSAVRLAATAAPGRSVELSPVTLGKIGAALADTPVRDAVLLSLAPGTEDTALRTARREADEGTDAATGAVMAGIIDPVRGVPPDTDLTGPARDVLEAVVAHVPRNRRAPAYLLLALIAWWHGDGGLAAERVTDALGVDPGYRLAQLLRSAIVGGVPPGWVRREQERLHGGEPRSRRGTAAGTARDRGRGAGSAPEGAA
;
A
#
# COMPACT_ATOMS: atom_id res chain seq x y z
N MET A 1 24.74 -15.82 46.71
CA MET A 1 26.07 -16.30 47.07
C MET A 1 26.99 -15.92 45.91
N ASN A 2 27.78 -14.87 46.09
CA ASN A 2 28.71 -14.36 45.09
C ASN A 2 29.97 -15.22 45.06
N LEU A 3 30.56 -15.41 43.88
CA LEU A 3 32.00 -15.32 43.61
C LEU A 3 32.22 -15.40 42.08
N GLU A 4 32.85 -14.36 41.54
CA GLU A 4 33.60 -14.27 40.27
C GLU A 4 35.04 -13.80 40.63
N PRO A 5 36.04 -13.71 39.73
CA PRO A 5 36.14 -14.18 38.33
C PRO A 5 37.47 -14.94 38.03
N PHE A 6 37.61 -15.56 36.86
CA PHE A 6 38.91 -15.68 36.17
C PHE A 6 38.71 -15.84 34.67
N ALA A 7 39.34 -14.95 33.91
CA ALA A 7 39.44 -14.96 32.46
C ALA A 7 40.77 -15.62 32.04
N GLU A 8 40.78 -16.38 30.94
CA GLU A 8 41.84 -16.42 29.91
C GLU A 8 41.35 -17.23 28.68
N PRO A 9 41.97 -17.05 27.49
CA PRO A 9 41.26 -17.00 26.20
C PRO A 9 41.17 -18.33 25.45
N PHE A 10 40.09 -18.50 24.69
CA PHE A 10 39.94 -19.59 23.71
C PHE A 10 40.72 -19.29 22.41
N PRO A 11 41.36 -20.30 21.78
CA PRO A 11 42.17 -20.10 20.58
C PRO A 11 41.33 -19.93 19.31
N GLU A 12 41.82 -19.09 18.39
CA GLU A 12 41.26 -18.91 17.04
C GLU A 12 41.39 -20.19 16.18
N PRO A 13 40.37 -20.55 15.38
CA PRO A 13 40.46 -21.67 14.45
C PRO A 13 41.30 -21.30 13.21
N ARG A 14 42.24 -22.18 12.84
CA ARG A 14 43.00 -22.09 11.58
C ARG A 14 42.10 -22.40 10.37
N PRO A 15 42.24 -21.71 9.23
CA PRO A 15 41.50 -22.03 8.01
C PRO A 15 42.07 -23.28 7.32
N GLU A 16 41.20 -24.24 6.99
CA GLU A 16 41.55 -25.38 6.12
C GLU A 16 41.60 -24.97 4.64
N PRO A 17 42.50 -25.54 3.82
CA PRO A 17 42.57 -25.25 2.40
C PRO A 17 41.42 -25.90 1.61
N PHE A 18 40.78 -25.08 0.80
CA PHE A 18 39.71 -25.42 -0.14
C PHE A 18 40.21 -26.46 -1.17
N ARG A 19 39.54 -27.62 -1.28
CA ARG A 19 39.74 -28.60 -2.37
C ARG A 19 38.79 -28.28 -3.52
N GLU A 20 39.34 -27.97 -4.69
CA GLU A 20 38.58 -27.81 -5.94
C GLU A 20 37.94 -29.14 -6.39
N PRO A 21 36.70 -29.15 -6.88
CA PRO A 21 36.10 -30.32 -7.51
C PRO A 21 36.59 -30.48 -8.97
N SER A 22 36.97 -31.71 -9.34
CA SER A 22 37.40 -32.10 -10.69
C SER A 22 36.30 -31.90 -11.75
N PRO A 23 36.66 -31.58 -13.02
CA PRO A 23 35.70 -31.36 -14.09
C PRO A 23 35.16 -32.67 -14.69
N GLU A 24 33.85 -32.70 -14.95
CA GLU A 24 33.16 -33.76 -15.72
C GLU A 24 33.54 -33.73 -17.21
N PRO A 25 33.54 -34.88 -17.91
CA PRO A 25 33.86 -34.95 -19.33
C PRO A 25 32.69 -34.49 -20.22
N PRO A 26 32.96 -33.97 -21.44
CA PRO A 26 31.94 -33.45 -22.35
C PRO A 26 31.17 -34.59 -23.05
N PRO A 27 29.89 -34.37 -23.43
CA PRO A 27 29.13 -35.33 -24.21
C PRO A 27 29.50 -35.32 -25.71
N ASP A 28 29.43 -36.51 -26.30
CA ASP A 28 29.79 -36.84 -27.68
C ASP A 28 29.06 -36.02 -28.75
N GLY A 29 29.82 -35.68 -29.79
CA GLY A 29 29.34 -35.04 -31.02
C GLY A 29 28.57 -36.01 -31.92
N GLY A 30 27.31 -35.68 -32.21
CA GLY A 30 26.52 -36.25 -33.28
C GLY A 30 26.18 -35.19 -34.32
N ALA A 31 26.75 -35.33 -35.51
CA ALA A 31 26.52 -34.47 -36.67
C ALA A 31 25.10 -34.62 -37.22
N GLY A 32 24.39 -33.50 -37.40
CA GLY A 32 23.14 -33.39 -38.18
C GLY A 32 23.28 -32.25 -39.21
N PRO A 33 22.69 -32.39 -40.43
CA PRO A 33 23.08 -31.58 -41.59
C PRO A 33 22.50 -30.16 -41.61
N ALA A 34 23.21 -29.27 -42.30
CA ALA A 34 22.87 -27.88 -42.57
C ALA A 34 21.70 -27.73 -43.60
N PRO A 35 21.09 -26.53 -43.73
CA PRO A 35 19.67 -26.35 -44.06
C PRO A 35 19.37 -26.16 -45.56
N VAL A 36 18.13 -26.46 -45.94
CA VAL A 36 17.52 -26.11 -47.25
C VAL A 36 16.57 -24.92 -47.04
N PRO A 37 16.59 -23.86 -47.87
CA PRO A 37 15.75 -22.69 -47.67
C PRO A 37 14.38 -22.85 -48.35
N GLY A 38 13.30 -22.62 -47.59
CA GLY A 38 11.99 -22.41 -48.21
C GLY A 38 10.79 -22.59 -47.29
N ARG A 39 9.97 -21.54 -47.23
CA ARG A 39 8.55 -21.48 -46.83
C ARG A 39 8.25 -21.15 -45.36
N MET A 40 7.90 -19.88 -45.12
CA MET A 40 7.16 -19.40 -43.95
C MET A 40 5.84 -20.16 -43.78
N PRO A 41 5.47 -20.45 -42.53
CA PRO A 41 4.09 -20.25 -42.11
C PRO A 41 3.99 -19.41 -40.83
N ASP A 42 2.90 -18.65 -40.78
CA ASP A 42 2.45 -17.83 -39.66
C ASP A 42 2.24 -18.64 -38.38
N SER A 43 2.81 -18.18 -37.26
CA SER A 43 2.26 -18.43 -35.93
C SER A 43 2.86 -17.46 -34.90
N VAL A 44 2.24 -16.29 -34.79
CA VAL A 44 2.20 -15.53 -33.54
C VAL A 44 1.25 -16.30 -32.64
N HIS A 45 1.77 -17.08 -31.68
CA HIS A 45 1.13 -17.53 -30.41
C HIS A 45 2.02 -18.64 -29.81
N ASP A 46 2.91 -18.26 -28.89
CA ASP A 46 3.28 -19.03 -27.67
C ASP A 46 4.58 -18.46 -27.07
N ARG A 47 4.47 -17.36 -26.33
CA ARG A 47 5.53 -16.86 -25.42
C ARG A 47 4.97 -16.56 -24.03
N SER A 48 3.91 -17.26 -23.64
CA SER A 48 3.27 -17.13 -22.31
C SER A 48 3.74 -18.18 -21.30
N ALA A 49 4.63 -19.09 -21.66
CA ALA A 49 5.17 -20.09 -20.76
C ALA A 49 6.63 -19.79 -20.40
N ARG A 50 6.85 -18.91 -19.41
CA ARG A 50 7.99 -18.89 -18.46
C ARG A 50 8.09 -17.54 -17.73
N LEU A 51 7.12 -17.27 -16.84
CA LEU A 51 7.30 -16.34 -15.72
C LEU A 51 6.66 -16.98 -14.47
N SER A 52 7.20 -18.13 -14.06
CA SER A 52 7.00 -18.60 -12.69
C SER A 52 7.87 -17.73 -11.79
N GLY A 53 7.27 -16.69 -11.20
CA GLY A 53 7.86 -16.02 -10.04
C GLY A 53 8.11 -17.03 -8.91
N PRO A 54 9.00 -16.73 -7.94
CA PRO A 54 9.27 -17.63 -6.84
C PRO A 54 7.96 -18.00 -6.14
N ALA A 55 7.71 -19.31 -6.01
CA ALA A 55 6.52 -19.84 -5.36
C ALA A 55 6.38 -19.18 -3.97
N ALA A 56 5.27 -18.49 -3.74
CA ALA A 56 5.02 -17.82 -2.47
C ALA A 56 5.13 -18.83 -1.32
N THR A 57 6.14 -18.68 -0.48
CA THR A 57 6.35 -19.57 0.66
C THR A 57 5.23 -19.37 1.66
N VAL A 58 4.41 -20.40 1.86
CA VAL A 58 3.30 -20.32 2.83
C VAL A 58 3.84 -20.57 4.23
N VAL A 59 3.91 -19.51 5.03
CA VAL A 59 4.20 -19.62 6.46
C VAL A 59 2.94 -20.07 7.20
N ARG A 60 3.02 -21.18 7.93
CA ARG A 60 1.92 -21.69 8.77
C ARG A 60 2.03 -21.10 10.17
N VAL A 61 0.98 -20.41 10.58
CA VAL A 61 0.76 -19.96 11.96
C VAL A 61 0.20 -21.15 12.74
N ALA A 62 0.95 -21.69 13.69
CA ALA A 62 0.55 -22.86 14.48
C ALA A 62 -0.20 -22.48 15.78
N GLY A 63 0.02 -21.25 16.28
CA GLY A 63 -0.55 -20.75 17.52
C GLY A 63 -0.59 -19.21 17.59
N PRO A 64 -1.08 -18.64 18.70
CA PRO A 64 -1.19 -17.20 18.86
C PRO A 64 0.18 -16.50 18.84
N GLU A 65 1.24 -17.13 19.35
CA GLU A 65 2.60 -16.59 19.28
C GLU A 65 3.06 -16.30 17.85
N ASP A 66 2.76 -17.20 16.90
CA ASP A 66 3.13 -17.04 15.50
C ASP A 66 2.36 -15.87 14.87
N LEU A 67 1.09 -15.69 15.23
CA LEU A 67 0.26 -14.58 14.75
C LEU A 67 0.75 -13.25 15.32
N LEU A 68 1.00 -13.19 16.63
CA LEU A 68 1.50 -12.00 17.31
C LEU A 68 2.91 -11.62 16.82
N ALA A 69 3.75 -12.59 16.50
CA ALA A 69 5.05 -12.38 15.90
C ALA A 69 4.95 -11.87 14.45
N TYR A 70 3.92 -12.26 13.70
CA TYR A 70 3.70 -11.84 12.32
C TYR A 70 3.25 -10.38 12.18
N ILE A 71 2.41 -9.89 13.10
CA ILE A 71 1.77 -8.57 13.02
C ILE A 71 2.79 -7.42 12.80
N PRO A 72 3.90 -7.30 13.56
CA PRO A 72 4.88 -6.25 13.35
C PRO A 72 5.53 -6.28 11.97
N TYR A 73 5.73 -7.45 11.37
CA TYR A 73 6.26 -7.55 10.00
C TYR A 73 5.24 -7.11 8.95
N ARG A 74 3.94 -7.29 9.21
CA ARG A 74 2.88 -6.81 8.32
C ARG A 74 2.64 -5.32 8.40
N LEU A 75 2.73 -4.76 9.58
CA LEU A 75 2.70 -3.31 9.76
C LEU A 75 4.05 -2.69 9.33
N GLY A 76 5.13 -3.44 9.47
CA GLY A 76 6.50 -3.06 9.17
C GLY A 76 7.16 -2.17 10.23
N PHE A 77 6.54 -2.07 11.40
CA PHE A 77 7.03 -1.39 12.60
C PHE A 77 6.42 -2.04 13.86
N GLN A 78 7.05 -1.82 15.01
CA GLN A 78 6.53 -2.32 16.28
C GLN A 78 5.29 -1.54 16.71
N PRO A 79 4.15 -2.21 16.95
CA PRO A 79 2.96 -1.51 17.40
C PRO A 79 3.05 -1.08 18.86
N ALA A 80 2.52 0.10 19.17
CA ALA A 80 2.51 0.69 20.51
C ALA A 80 1.25 1.53 20.66
N GLU A 81 0.65 1.54 21.85
CA GLU A 81 -0.59 2.27 22.18
C GLU A 81 -1.69 2.13 21.12
N SER A 82 -1.96 0.89 20.70
CA SER A 82 -2.86 0.61 19.58
C SER A 82 -3.66 -0.68 19.76
N VAL A 83 -4.78 -0.77 19.03
CA VAL A 83 -5.54 -2.00 18.85
C VAL A 83 -5.38 -2.43 17.39
N VAL A 84 -5.03 -3.70 17.19
CA VAL A 84 -4.90 -4.31 15.87
C VAL A 84 -6.01 -5.34 15.68
N ALA A 85 -6.80 -5.20 14.62
CA ALA A 85 -7.71 -6.23 14.15
C ALA A 85 -7.05 -7.06 13.06
N VAL A 86 -7.19 -8.38 13.14
CA VAL A 86 -6.73 -9.33 12.14
C VAL A 86 -7.90 -10.14 11.64
N SER A 87 -8.14 -10.12 10.33
CA SER A 87 -9.10 -11.01 9.69
C SER A 87 -8.47 -12.38 9.44
N LEU A 88 -9.28 -13.42 9.63
CA LEU A 88 -8.95 -14.79 9.26
C LEU A 88 -10.01 -15.31 8.29
N THR A 89 -9.59 -15.67 7.09
CA THR A 89 -10.49 -15.97 5.97
C THR A 89 -10.40 -17.43 5.53
N GLY A 90 -11.56 -18.00 5.21
CA GLY A 90 -11.71 -19.33 4.64
C GLY A 90 -11.36 -20.49 5.60
N PRO A 91 -11.49 -21.73 5.11
CA PRO A 91 -11.35 -22.93 5.96
C PRO A 91 -9.94 -23.13 6.52
N ARG A 92 -8.92 -22.56 5.87
CA ARG A 92 -7.51 -22.63 6.29
C ARG A 92 -7.10 -21.47 7.20
N ARG A 93 -8.04 -20.59 7.60
CA ARG A 93 -7.80 -19.43 8.48
C ARG A 93 -6.63 -18.59 8.01
N ARG A 94 -6.62 -18.21 6.73
CA ARG A 94 -5.54 -17.41 6.16
C ARG A 94 -5.62 -16.01 6.75
N VAL A 95 -4.48 -15.43 7.12
CA VAL A 95 -4.42 -14.04 7.57
C VAL A 95 -4.72 -13.13 6.37
N GLY A 96 -5.77 -12.32 6.48
CA GLY A 96 -6.15 -11.32 5.49
C GLY A 96 -5.68 -9.93 5.91
N LEU A 97 -6.62 -8.99 5.98
CA LEU A 97 -6.48 -7.67 6.58
C LEU A 97 -5.83 -7.72 7.98
N VAL A 98 -4.77 -6.93 8.14
CA VAL A 98 -4.18 -6.55 9.44
C VAL A 98 -4.30 -5.04 9.55
N ALA A 99 -5.19 -4.57 10.40
CA ALA A 99 -5.53 -3.15 10.51
C ALA A 99 -5.28 -2.65 11.93
N ARG A 100 -4.45 -1.61 12.04
CA ARG A 100 -4.11 -0.94 13.30
C ARG A 100 -4.92 0.34 13.44
N VAL A 101 -5.43 0.59 14.63
CA VAL A 101 -5.98 1.87 15.07
C VAL A 101 -5.33 2.27 16.39
N ASP A 102 -5.11 3.56 16.61
CA ASP A 102 -4.55 4.02 17.88
C ASP A 102 -5.61 3.91 18.99
N ILE A 103 -5.20 3.65 20.24
CA ILE A 103 -6.14 3.45 21.37
C ILE A 103 -7.06 4.67 21.53
N ASP A 104 -6.53 5.86 21.26
CA ASP A 104 -7.21 7.13 21.42
C ASP A 104 -8.36 7.30 20.42
N ASP A 105 -8.22 6.74 19.21
CA ASP A 105 -9.26 6.76 18.17
C ASP A 105 -10.44 5.84 18.48
N LEU A 106 -10.28 4.93 19.45
CA LEU A 106 -11.32 4.02 19.94
C LEU A 106 -11.97 4.51 21.25
N ARG A 107 -11.58 5.69 21.76
CA ARG A 107 -12.23 6.27 22.94
C ARG A 107 -13.68 6.64 22.60
N LEU A 108 -14.61 6.09 23.38
CA LEU A 108 -16.01 6.50 23.29
C LEU A 108 -16.14 7.95 23.75
N ARG A 109 -16.97 8.72 23.05
CA ARG A 109 -17.36 10.06 23.51
C ARG A 109 -18.00 9.94 24.90
N GLY A 110 -17.45 10.68 25.86
CA GLY A 110 -18.07 10.91 27.17
C GLY A 110 -18.57 12.34 27.28
N THR A 111 -19.52 12.61 28.18
CA THR A 111 -20.04 13.95 28.50
C THR A 111 -19.04 14.82 29.28
N GLY A 112 -17.73 14.61 29.12
CA GLY A 112 -16.68 15.29 29.90
C GLY A 112 -15.24 14.91 29.51
N GLY A 113 -15.02 14.39 28.29
CA GLY A 113 -13.66 14.20 27.77
C GLY A 113 -13.02 15.55 27.36
N PRO A 114 -11.68 15.63 27.28
CA PRO A 114 -10.96 16.87 26.95
C PRO A 114 -11.33 17.45 25.57
N ASP A 115 -11.82 16.60 24.65
CA ASP A 115 -12.09 16.97 23.25
C ASP A 115 -13.52 17.49 23.00
N GLY A 116 -14.37 17.59 24.04
CA GLY A 116 -15.75 18.07 23.90
C GLY A 116 -16.64 17.17 23.01
N PRO A 117 -17.84 17.66 22.59
CA PRO A 117 -18.78 16.90 21.77
C PRO A 117 -18.31 16.66 20.32
N ASP A 118 -17.28 17.37 19.86
CA ASP A 118 -16.71 17.29 18.51
C ASP A 118 -15.53 16.31 18.38
N GLY A 119 -15.06 15.72 19.49
CA GLY A 119 -13.97 14.75 19.50
C GLY A 119 -14.26 13.45 18.73
N PRO A 120 -13.24 12.62 18.43
CA PRO A 120 -13.42 11.37 17.70
C PRO A 120 -14.44 10.44 18.38
N ASP A 121 -15.35 9.86 17.60
CA ASP A 121 -16.30 8.85 18.08
C ASP A 121 -15.68 7.46 17.90
N GLY A 122 -15.13 6.90 18.98
CA GLY A 122 -14.58 5.55 18.97
C GLY A 122 -15.56 4.47 18.51
N ALA A 123 -16.89 4.68 18.67
CA ALA A 123 -17.89 3.76 18.15
C ALA A 123 -18.00 3.82 16.61
N ALA A 124 -17.73 4.99 16.00
CA ALA A 124 -17.62 5.13 14.56
C ALA A 124 -16.35 4.46 14.03
N THR A 125 -15.20 4.67 14.68
CA THR A 125 -13.93 3.98 14.32
C THR A 125 -14.07 2.47 14.43
N ALA A 126 -14.63 1.95 15.52
CA ALA A 126 -14.85 0.52 15.70
C ALA A 126 -15.82 -0.06 14.67
N ARG A 127 -16.87 0.69 14.29
CA ARG A 127 -17.81 0.30 13.24
C ARG A 127 -17.12 0.21 11.88
N TRP A 128 -16.39 1.26 11.53
CA TRP A 128 -15.63 1.35 10.29
C TRP A 128 -14.65 0.17 10.17
N LEU A 129 -13.88 -0.12 11.23
CA LEU A 129 -12.94 -1.24 11.24
C LEU A 129 -13.65 -2.60 11.14
N THR A 130 -14.80 -2.74 11.81
CA THR A 130 -15.63 -3.96 11.69
C THR A 130 -16.11 -4.16 10.25
N GLU A 131 -16.57 -3.11 9.57
CA GLU A 131 -17.02 -3.18 8.18
C GLU A 131 -15.88 -3.60 7.24
N HIS A 132 -14.65 -3.13 7.48
CA HIS A 132 -13.48 -3.52 6.69
C HIS A 132 -13.07 -4.98 6.92
N VAL A 133 -13.10 -5.46 8.17
CA VAL A 133 -12.83 -6.87 8.49
C VAL A 133 -13.87 -7.77 7.80
N LEU A 134 -15.13 -7.36 7.77
CA LEU A 134 -16.19 -8.12 7.08
C LEU A 134 -16.06 -8.05 5.55
N ALA A 135 -15.72 -6.89 5.01
CA ALA A 135 -15.50 -6.70 3.57
C ALA A 135 -14.30 -7.50 3.05
N ASP A 136 -13.30 -7.73 3.91
CA ASP A 136 -12.17 -8.63 3.64
C ASP A 136 -12.57 -10.12 3.68
N GLY A 137 -13.83 -10.48 3.92
CA GLY A 137 -14.30 -11.87 3.88
C GLY A 137 -13.95 -12.68 5.12
N ALA A 138 -13.74 -12.03 6.27
CA ALA A 138 -13.42 -12.68 7.52
C ALA A 138 -14.54 -13.63 8.01
N ASP A 139 -14.18 -14.87 8.34
CA ASP A 139 -15.05 -15.82 9.06
C ASP A 139 -14.72 -15.87 10.56
N ARG A 140 -13.54 -15.35 10.92
CA ARG A 140 -13.01 -15.20 12.28
C ARG A 140 -12.18 -13.92 12.34
N ALA A 141 -12.06 -13.36 13.54
CA ALA A 141 -11.20 -12.21 13.79
C ALA A 141 -10.43 -12.38 15.10
N VAL A 142 -9.24 -11.79 15.15
CA VAL A 142 -8.43 -11.65 16.37
C VAL A 142 -8.22 -10.16 16.60
N VAL A 143 -8.37 -9.71 17.85
CA VAL A 143 -8.02 -8.35 18.26
C VAL A 143 -6.82 -8.37 19.20
N VAL A 144 -5.87 -7.48 18.99
CA VAL A 144 -4.63 -7.42 19.77
C VAL A 144 -4.44 -6.01 20.30
N LEU A 145 -4.34 -5.87 21.62
CA LEU A 145 -4.04 -4.63 22.31
C LEU A 145 -2.52 -4.55 22.54
N TYR A 146 -1.88 -3.53 21.99
CA TYR A 146 -0.49 -3.17 22.26
C TYR A 146 -0.46 -1.94 23.18
N THR A 147 0.12 -2.06 24.37
CA THR A 147 0.17 -0.98 25.37
C THR A 147 1.40 -1.13 26.24
N ALA A 148 2.08 -0.02 26.53
CA ALA A 148 3.19 0.04 27.49
C ALA A 148 2.69 -0.10 28.93
N THR A 149 1.43 0.29 29.18
CA THR A 149 0.80 0.15 30.49
C THR A 149 0.14 -1.23 30.57
N ASP A 150 0.56 -2.07 31.51
CA ASP A 150 -0.13 -3.33 31.78
C ASP A 150 -1.58 -3.03 32.22
N PRO A 151 -2.61 -3.44 31.45
CA PRO A 151 -4.00 -3.22 31.81
C PRO A 151 -4.45 -4.25 32.86
N SER A 152 -3.59 -4.63 33.82
CA SER A 152 -3.96 -5.52 34.92
C SER A 152 -5.05 -4.91 35.82
N ALA A 153 -5.26 -3.60 35.75
CA ALA A 153 -6.51 -2.98 36.19
C ALA A 153 -7.67 -3.44 35.26
N PRO A 154 -8.72 -4.11 35.78
CA PRO A 154 -9.85 -4.62 34.98
C PRO A 154 -10.58 -3.55 34.15
N THR A 155 -10.36 -2.28 34.48
CA THR A 155 -11.02 -1.12 33.90
C THR A 155 -9.98 -0.03 33.61
N GLY A 156 -9.68 0.18 32.32
CA GLY A 156 -8.80 1.26 31.86
C GLY A 156 -9.16 1.70 30.44
N PRO A 157 -8.71 2.89 29.99
CA PRO A 157 -8.97 3.39 28.64
C PRO A 157 -8.58 2.39 27.54
N ALA A 158 -7.41 1.78 27.65
CA ALA A 158 -6.92 0.76 26.71
C ALA A 158 -7.80 -0.51 26.68
N ARG A 159 -8.21 -1.02 27.86
CA ARG A 159 -9.12 -2.16 27.97
C ARG A 159 -10.49 -1.84 27.34
N ARG A 160 -11.03 -0.65 27.59
CA ARG A 160 -12.29 -0.20 26.97
C ARG A 160 -12.17 -0.10 25.45
N ALA A 161 -11.07 0.44 24.93
CA ALA A 161 -10.83 0.55 23.49
C ALA A 161 -10.90 -0.82 22.79
N VAL A 162 -10.15 -1.82 23.30
CA VAL A 162 -10.18 -3.18 22.72
C VAL A 162 -11.56 -3.84 22.86
N GLU A 163 -12.24 -3.67 23.99
CA GLU A 163 -13.57 -4.24 24.21
C GLU A 163 -14.65 -3.62 23.31
N VAL A 164 -14.59 -2.33 23.02
CA VAL A 164 -15.51 -1.66 22.08
C VAL A 164 -15.43 -2.29 20.68
N LEU A 165 -14.21 -2.50 20.18
CA LEU A 165 -14.00 -3.14 18.89
C LEU A 165 -14.39 -4.62 18.93
N ARG A 166 -13.91 -5.35 19.95
CA ARG A 166 -14.17 -6.78 20.12
C ARG A 166 -15.66 -7.07 20.18
N ALA A 167 -16.40 -6.40 21.05
CA ALA A 167 -17.84 -6.60 21.21
C ALA A 167 -18.61 -6.34 19.90
N ARG A 168 -18.10 -5.44 19.04
CA ARG A 168 -18.70 -5.16 17.74
C ARG A 168 -18.41 -6.25 16.71
N LEU A 169 -17.19 -6.75 16.67
CA LEU A 169 -16.82 -7.90 15.85
C LEU A 169 -17.55 -9.17 16.30
N GLU A 170 -17.64 -9.44 17.61
CA GLU A 170 -18.28 -10.63 18.18
C GLU A 170 -19.75 -10.80 17.74
N ARG A 171 -20.49 -9.69 17.60
CA ARG A 171 -21.88 -9.70 17.09
C ARG A 171 -22.00 -10.20 15.65
N ARG A 172 -20.90 -10.22 14.90
CA ARG A 172 -20.86 -10.57 13.47
C ARG A 172 -20.04 -11.83 13.23
N LEU A 173 -18.99 -12.05 14.02
CA LEU A 173 -18.02 -13.13 13.94
C LEU A 173 -17.87 -13.76 15.33
N PRO A 174 -18.65 -14.79 15.68
CA PRO A 174 -18.56 -15.41 17.00
C PRO A 174 -17.17 -16.00 17.28
N GLY A 175 -16.69 -15.81 18.50
CA GLY A 175 -15.39 -16.30 18.98
C GLY A 175 -14.22 -15.39 18.65
N VAL A 176 -14.37 -14.06 18.77
CA VAL A 176 -13.28 -13.10 18.63
C VAL A 176 -12.35 -13.21 19.84
N GLU A 177 -11.16 -13.72 19.57
CA GLU A 177 -10.08 -13.78 20.55
C GLU A 177 -9.47 -12.39 20.76
N ALA A 178 -9.16 -12.07 22.01
CA ALA A 178 -8.52 -10.81 22.39
C ALA A 178 -7.19 -11.10 23.08
N TRP A 179 -6.12 -10.51 22.56
CA TRP A 179 -4.76 -10.66 23.08
C TRP A 179 -4.22 -9.31 23.56
N LEU A 180 -3.36 -9.35 24.56
CA LEU A 180 -2.58 -8.22 25.04
C LEU A 180 -1.11 -8.50 24.78
N VAL A 181 -0.41 -7.47 24.29
CA VAL A 181 1.05 -7.42 24.21
C VAL A 181 1.51 -6.18 24.99
N ALA A 182 2.30 -6.41 26.03
CA ALA A 182 2.87 -5.38 26.90
C ALA A 182 4.38 -5.63 27.08
N PRO A 183 5.16 -4.67 27.62
CA PRO A 183 6.60 -4.85 27.83
C PRO A 183 6.96 -6.08 28.67
N THR A 184 6.07 -6.51 29.58
CA THR A 184 6.29 -7.68 30.46
C THR A 184 6.03 -9.02 29.77
N GLY A 185 5.28 -9.04 28.67
CA GLY A 185 4.83 -10.27 28.04
C GLY A 185 3.54 -10.13 27.24
N PHE A 186 3.04 -11.25 26.75
CA PHE A 186 1.77 -11.34 26.05
C PHE A 186 0.83 -12.36 26.70
N ARG A 187 -0.48 -12.13 26.65
CA ARG A 187 -1.49 -13.03 27.22
C ARG A 187 -2.84 -12.86 26.52
N ALA A 188 -3.69 -13.89 26.57
CA ALA A 188 -5.08 -13.75 26.20
C ALA A 188 -5.80 -12.92 27.28
N LEU A 189 -6.63 -11.97 26.86
CA LEU A 189 -7.23 -10.97 27.74
C LEU A 189 -8.27 -11.53 28.72
N ASP A 190 -8.90 -12.67 28.39
CA ASP A 190 -9.91 -13.32 29.23
C ASP A 190 -9.48 -14.70 29.73
N CYS A 191 -8.23 -15.10 29.51
CA CYS A 191 -7.73 -16.36 30.04
C CYS A 191 -7.39 -16.19 31.52
N THR A 192 -8.02 -17.01 32.36
CA THR A 192 -7.80 -17.03 33.82
C THR A 192 -6.98 -18.23 34.27
N ASP A 193 -6.53 -19.08 33.34
CA ASP A 193 -5.69 -20.24 33.64
C ASP A 193 -4.22 -19.79 33.83
N PRO A 194 -3.64 -19.89 35.04
CA PRO A 194 -2.29 -19.43 35.32
C PRO A 194 -1.20 -20.28 34.64
N LEU A 195 -1.50 -21.51 34.22
CA LEU A 195 -0.57 -22.35 33.47
C LEU A 195 -0.54 -21.96 31.99
N CYS A 196 -1.69 -21.57 31.43
CA CYS A 196 -1.80 -21.06 30.06
C CYS A 196 -1.30 -19.61 29.96
N CYS A 197 -1.73 -18.74 30.88
CA CYS A 197 -1.48 -17.31 30.92
C CYS A 197 -1.02 -16.90 32.32
N PRO A 198 0.30 -16.93 32.60
CA PRO A 198 0.85 -16.44 33.86
C PRO A 198 0.44 -14.98 34.11
N PRO A 199 0.36 -14.52 35.38
CA PRO A 199 -0.03 -13.15 35.71
C PRO A 199 0.82 -12.08 34.99
N GLN A 200 2.12 -12.35 34.81
CA GLN A 200 3.07 -11.46 34.11
C GLN A 200 2.95 -11.54 32.58
N GLY A 201 2.20 -12.52 32.06
CA GLY A 201 2.15 -12.90 30.65
C GLY A 201 3.22 -13.93 30.26
N ARG A 202 3.06 -14.50 29.07
CA ARG A 202 4.09 -15.31 28.40
C ARG A 202 5.23 -14.38 27.93
N PRO A 203 6.50 -14.80 28.00
CA PRO A 203 7.64 -13.94 27.69
C PRO A 203 7.66 -13.55 26.21
N LEU A 204 7.98 -12.28 25.90
CA LEU A 204 8.09 -11.78 24.52
C LEU A 204 9.14 -12.51 23.68
N SER A 205 10.14 -13.14 24.32
CA SER A 205 11.13 -13.97 23.63
C SER A 205 10.50 -15.12 22.84
N ALA A 206 9.32 -15.61 23.24
CA ALA A 206 8.59 -16.62 22.48
C ALA A 206 8.06 -16.09 21.13
N LEU A 207 7.82 -14.78 21.00
CA LEU A 207 7.44 -14.15 19.74
C LEU A 207 8.65 -14.00 18.82
N THR A 208 9.79 -13.53 19.36
CA THR A 208 11.01 -13.28 18.58
C THR A 208 11.71 -14.55 18.12
N SER A 209 11.60 -15.64 18.88
CA SER A 209 12.12 -16.98 18.54
C SER A 209 11.14 -17.85 17.75
N SER A 210 9.95 -17.33 17.42
CA SER A 210 8.96 -18.08 16.65
C SER A 210 9.46 -18.44 15.25
N ARG A 211 8.91 -19.52 14.68
CA ARG A 211 9.22 -19.93 13.30
C ARG A 211 8.85 -18.85 12.29
N VAL A 212 7.77 -18.12 12.55
CA VAL A 212 7.34 -17.00 11.71
C VAL A 212 8.37 -15.88 11.74
N ALA A 213 8.81 -15.44 12.92
CA ALA A 213 9.82 -14.39 13.04
C ALA A 213 11.12 -14.78 12.33
N ALA A 214 11.61 -16.00 12.54
CA ALA A 214 12.80 -16.51 11.87
C ALA A 214 12.64 -16.51 10.34
N HIS A 215 11.48 -16.93 9.83
CA HIS A 215 11.19 -16.91 8.40
C HIS A 215 11.16 -15.49 7.82
N MET A 216 10.50 -14.55 8.49
CA MET A 216 10.43 -13.16 8.03
C MET A 216 11.82 -12.51 7.96
N VAL A 217 12.69 -12.78 8.94
CA VAL A 217 14.09 -12.31 8.93
C VAL A 217 14.88 -12.96 7.78
N LEU A 218 14.69 -14.26 7.53
CA LEU A 218 15.31 -14.96 6.41
C LEU A 218 14.88 -14.37 5.05
N GLU A 219 13.63 -13.92 4.93
CA GLU A 219 13.14 -13.18 3.76
C GLU A 219 13.64 -11.72 3.68
N GLY A 220 14.52 -11.29 4.60
CA GLY A 220 15.07 -9.94 4.64
C GLY A 220 14.07 -8.87 5.11
N ARG A 221 12.95 -9.27 5.73
CA ARG A 221 11.97 -8.32 6.26
C ARG A 221 12.51 -7.70 7.54
N THR A 222 12.51 -6.37 7.60
CA THR A 222 12.88 -5.60 8.77
C THR A 222 11.65 -4.89 9.36
N VAL A 223 11.69 -4.67 10.67
CA VAL A 223 10.62 -4.00 11.42
C VAL A 223 11.24 -2.76 12.08
N ALA A 224 10.70 -1.58 11.77
CA ALA A 224 11.14 -0.35 12.43
C ALA A 224 10.72 -0.33 13.91
N GLY A 225 11.42 0.44 14.75
CA GLY A 225 11.08 0.57 16.16
C GLY A 225 9.75 1.29 16.36
N THR A 226 9.44 2.28 15.52
CA THR A 226 8.19 3.04 15.59
C THR A 226 7.57 3.29 14.21
N ARG A 227 6.31 3.73 14.20
CA ARG A 227 5.61 4.17 12.99
C ARG A 227 6.34 5.36 12.35
N GLU A 228 6.74 6.30 13.19
CA GLU A 228 7.41 7.54 12.79
C GLU A 228 8.75 7.22 12.12
N GLU A 229 9.52 6.30 12.69
CA GLU A 229 10.77 5.82 12.10
C GLU A 229 10.56 5.15 10.74
N ARG A 230 9.53 4.31 10.61
CA ARG A 230 9.21 3.62 9.36
C ARG A 230 8.96 4.58 8.20
N TYR A 231 8.25 5.67 8.47
CA TYR A 231 7.77 6.57 7.42
C TYR A 231 8.54 7.89 7.33
N ALA A 232 9.51 8.13 8.22
CA ALA A 232 10.31 9.35 8.25
C ALA A 232 11.05 9.59 6.91
N LEU A 233 10.85 10.80 6.36
CA LEU A 233 11.68 11.32 5.27
C LEU A 233 12.62 12.37 5.82
N ARG A 234 13.92 12.04 5.86
CA ARG A 234 14.95 12.93 6.40
C ARG A 234 15.24 14.08 5.43
N PRO A 235 15.24 15.34 5.90
CA PRO A 235 15.64 16.45 5.06
C PRO A 235 17.10 16.32 4.59
N ALA A 236 17.37 16.78 3.37
CA ALA A 236 18.73 16.90 2.86
C ALA A 236 19.51 18.02 3.60
N SER A 237 20.83 18.08 3.37
CA SER A 237 21.69 19.13 3.93
C SER A 237 21.21 20.54 3.55
N GLU A 238 21.45 21.53 4.40
CA GLU A 238 20.97 22.91 4.14
C GLU A 238 21.52 23.49 2.83
N THR A 239 22.76 23.15 2.49
CA THR A 239 23.39 23.54 1.22
C THR A 239 22.62 22.97 0.02
N ALA A 240 22.30 21.68 0.04
CA ALA A 240 21.53 21.03 -1.02
C ALA A 240 20.11 21.61 -1.12
N ARG A 241 19.42 21.82 0.02
CA ARG A 241 18.11 22.46 0.06
C ARG A 241 18.13 23.88 -0.50
N THR A 242 19.17 24.65 -0.21
CA THR A 242 19.34 26.01 -0.74
C THR A 242 19.51 26.01 -2.27
N GLN A 243 20.30 25.10 -2.81
CA GLN A 243 20.47 24.93 -4.26
C GLN A 243 19.15 24.53 -4.93
N ALA A 244 18.45 23.53 -4.39
CA ALA A 244 17.13 23.10 -4.86
C ALA A 244 16.12 24.25 -4.84
N ARG A 245 16.06 25.01 -3.74
CA ARG A 245 15.14 26.15 -3.59
C ARG A 245 15.38 27.22 -4.64
N ARG A 246 16.65 27.58 -4.92
CA ARG A 246 17.02 28.55 -5.96
C ARG A 246 16.64 28.05 -7.35
N ALA A 247 16.90 26.78 -7.65
CA ALA A 247 16.52 26.17 -8.92
C ALA A 247 15.00 26.14 -9.11
N ALA A 248 14.26 25.72 -8.08
CA ALA A 248 12.79 25.70 -8.06
C ALA A 248 12.19 27.08 -8.30
N ALA A 249 12.74 28.12 -7.66
CA ALA A 249 12.29 29.50 -7.82
C ALA A 249 12.48 30.00 -9.27
N ARG A 250 13.66 29.77 -9.86
CA ARG A 250 13.93 30.13 -11.27
C ARG A 250 13.01 29.37 -12.23
N TRP A 251 12.84 28.06 -12.02
CA TRP A 251 11.99 27.23 -12.86
C TRP A 251 10.51 27.68 -12.81
N SER A 252 10.00 27.97 -11.61
CA SER A 252 8.65 28.52 -11.41
C SER A 252 8.49 29.92 -12.00
N GLY A 253 9.55 30.74 -11.97
CA GLY A 253 9.56 32.06 -12.59
C GLY A 253 9.47 32.00 -14.11
N THR A 254 10.14 31.04 -14.75
CA THR A 254 9.98 30.78 -16.18
C THR A 254 8.56 30.30 -16.50
N TYR A 255 8.04 29.33 -15.75
CA TYR A 255 6.67 28.84 -15.93
C TYR A 255 5.61 29.95 -15.83
N ARG A 256 5.67 30.80 -14.81
CA ARG A 256 4.71 31.91 -14.65
C ARG A 256 4.73 32.87 -15.83
N ARG A 257 5.92 33.26 -16.31
CA ARG A 257 6.04 34.11 -17.50
C ARG A 257 5.39 33.48 -18.73
N LEU A 258 5.68 32.20 -18.98
CA LEU A 258 5.09 31.46 -20.11
C LEU A 258 3.56 31.35 -19.99
N LEU A 259 3.02 31.17 -18.78
CA LEU A 259 1.57 31.17 -18.57
C LEU A 259 0.94 32.54 -18.82
N ASP A 260 1.58 33.61 -18.34
CA ASP A 260 1.11 34.98 -18.51
C ASP A 260 1.13 35.38 -20.00
N ASP A 261 2.12 34.91 -20.77
CA ASP A 261 2.22 35.13 -22.22
C ASP A 261 1.09 34.40 -22.99
N VAL A 262 0.69 33.21 -22.53
CA VAL A 262 -0.41 32.43 -23.15
C VAL A 262 -1.80 32.96 -22.77
N ARG A 263 -1.96 33.57 -21.59
CA ARG A 263 -3.25 34.09 -21.13
C ARG A 263 -3.45 35.51 -21.71
N PRO A 264 -4.44 35.75 -22.59
CA PRO A 264 -4.63 37.10 -23.14
C PRO A 264 -4.98 38.08 -22.00
N PRO A 265 -4.42 39.30 -22.00
CA PRO A 265 -4.88 40.33 -21.08
C PRO A 265 -6.36 40.62 -21.34
N SER A 266 -7.12 40.88 -20.27
CA SER A 266 -8.55 41.21 -20.31
C SER A 266 -8.90 42.48 -21.13
N SER A 267 -7.89 43.18 -21.65
CA SER A 267 -7.99 44.38 -22.50
C SER A 267 -7.12 44.27 -23.77
N ALA A 268 -7.19 43.17 -24.51
CA ALA A 268 -6.35 42.98 -25.70
C ALA A 268 -6.84 43.78 -26.94
N ARG A 269 -6.19 44.91 -27.24
CA ARG A 269 -6.28 45.61 -28.55
C ARG A 269 -5.03 45.45 -29.44
N THR A 270 -3.98 44.75 -29.00
CA THR A 270 -2.71 44.66 -29.75
C THR A 270 -1.99 43.31 -29.56
N ALA A 271 -2.62 42.19 -29.90
CA ALA A 271 -1.88 40.92 -30.06
C ALA A 271 -1.26 40.87 -31.47
N ARG A 272 0.05 40.61 -31.58
CA ARG A 272 0.71 40.39 -32.88
C ARG A 272 0.25 39.05 -33.46
N PRO A 273 -0.10 38.97 -34.76
CA PRO A 273 -0.38 37.69 -35.41
C PRO A 273 0.79 36.71 -35.21
N GLY A 274 0.50 35.50 -34.72
CA GLY A 274 1.49 34.44 -34.52
C GLY A 274 2.32 34.48 -33.21
N SER A 275 2.07 35.38 -32.27
CA SER A 275 2.67 35.28 -30.91
C SER A 275 2.05 34.13 -30.12
N ALA A 276 0.72 34.03 -30.12
CA ALA A 276 -0.01 33.03 -29.33
C ALA A 276 0.34 31.57 -29.64
N VAL A 277 0.77 31.26 -30.88
CA VAL A 277 1.24 29.91 -31.24
C VAL A 277 2.60 29.64 -30.63
N ARG A 278 3.55 30.59 -30.76
CA ARG A 278 4.89 30.49 -30.18
C ARG A 278 4.86 30.41 -28.66
N ASP A 279 3.99 31.19 -28.01
CA ASP A 279 3.84 31.20 -26.56
C ASP A 279 3.32 29.83 -26.05
N ARG A 280 2.35 29.23 -26.78
CA ARG A 280 1.88 27.85 -26.52
C ARG A 280 2.97 26.81 -26.74
N GLU A 281 3.73 26.89 -27.82
CA GLU A 281 4.87 26.00 -28.08
C GLU A 281 5.95 26.10 -27.01
N ALA A 282 6.25 27.30 -26.50
CA ALA A 282 7.20 27.50 -25.42
C ALA A 282 6.73 26.87 -24.11
N LEU A 283 5.44 27.02 -23.76
CA LEU A 283 4.84 26.36 -22.60
C LEU A 283 4.83 24.83 -22.74
N ALA A 284 4.51 24.32 -23.93
CA ALA A 284 4.58 22.89 -24.24
C ALA A 284 6.02 22.38 -24.11
N GLY A 285 7.01 23.13 -24.62
CA GLY A 285 8.43 22.83 -24.50
C GLY A 285 8.92 22.77 -23.06
N TRP A 286 8.46 23.70 -22.20
CA TRP A 286 8.75 23.68 -20.76
C TRP A 286 8.18 22.44 -20.07
N GLY A 287 6.96 22.02 -20.44
CA GLY A 287 6.34 20.80 -19.91
C GLY A 287 7.10 19.54 -20.33
N ALA A 288 7.43 19.42 -21.61
CA ALA A 288 8.24 18.33 -22.14
C ALA A 288 9.62 18.25 -21.46
N GLU A 289 10.29 19.39 -21.24
CA GLU A 289 11.57 19.43 -20.52
C GLU A 289 11.43 18.99 -19.06
N SER A 290 10.35 19.39 -18.39
CA SER A 290 10.08 18.97 -17.02
C SER A 290 9.89 17.45 -16.90
N LEU A 291 9.17 16.84 -17.84
CA LEU A 291 9.02 15.38 -17.91
C LEU A 291 10.35 14.68 -18.26
N ARG A 292 11.19 15.28 -19.13
CA ARG A 292 12.53 14.75 -19.42
C ARG A 292 13.42 14.74 -18.19
N LEU A 293 13.41 15.81 -17.39
CA LEU A 293 14.16 15.88 -16.13
C LEU A 293 13.73 14.77 -15.16
N TRP A 294 12.42 14.55 -15.02
CA TRP A 294 11.88 13.43 -14.26
C TRP A 294 12.38 12.08 -14.76
N ARG A 295 12.18 11.76 -16.04
CA ARG A 295 12.58 10.46 -16.62
C ARG A 295 14.09 10.21 -16.51
N SER A 296 14.90 11.24 -16.70
CA SER A 296 16.35 11.13 -16.54
C SER A 296 16.76 10.87 -15.09
N ALA A 297 16.09 11.50 -14.11
CA ALA A 297 16.33 11.23 -12.70
C ALA A 297 15.93 9.79 -12.32
N VAL A 298 14.78 9.31 -12.81
CA VAL A 298 14.32 7.93 -12.57
C VAL A 298 15.28 6.91 -13.18
N ARG A 299 15.73 7.11 -14.43
CA ARG A 299 16.73 6.24 -15.05
C ARG A 299 18.05 6.21 -14.28
N LEU A 300 18.49 7.37 -13.77
CA LEU A 300 19.70 7.44 -12.97
C LEU A 300 19.53 6.71 -11.63
N ALA A 301 18.38 6.87 -10.96
CA ALA A 301 18.05 6.11 -9.76
C ALA A 301 18.00 4.59 -10.02
N ALA A 302 17.50 4.17 -11.19
CA ALA A 302 17.44 2.77 -11.58
C ALA A 302 18.81 2.11 -11.76
N THR A 303 19.89 2.88 -11.94
CA THR A 303 21.26 2.33 -11.99
C THR A 303 21.85 2.02 -10.62
N ALA A 304 21.15 2.37 -9.53
CA ALA A 304 21.63 2.12 -8.19
C ALA A 304 21.66 0.61 -7.88
N ALA A 305 22.74 0.12 -7.28
CA ALA A 305 22.76 -1.23 -6.74
C ALA A 305 21.70 -1.36 -5.64
N PRO A 306 21.08 -2.55 -5.45
CA PRO A 306 20.11 -2.76 -4.37
C PRO A 306 20.63 -2.29 -3.02
N GLY A 307 19.85 -1.44 -2.33
CA GLY A 307 20.22 -0.87 -1.04
C GLY A 307 21.21 0.31 -1.08
N ARG A 308 21.59 0.81 -2.27
CA ARG A 308 22.34 2.06 -2.41
C ARG A 308 21.48 3.12 -3.08
N SER A 309 21.70 4.38 -2.73
CA SER A 309 21.08 5.52 -3.42
C SER A 309 22.11 6.20 -4.32
N VAL A 310 21.68 6.62 -5.50
CA VAL A 310 22.48 7.50 -6.38
C VAL A 310 22.26 8.95 -5.96
N GLU A 311 23.33 9.74 -5.93
CA GLU A 311 23.24 11.16 -5.62
C GLU A 311 22.60 11.93 -6.79
N LEU A 312 21.40 12.44 -6.57
CA LEU A 312 20.67 13.25 -7.55
C LEU A 312 21.01 14.72 -7.36
N SER A 313 21.23 15.44 -8.47
CA SER A 313 21.54 16.86 -8.43
C SER A 313 20.44 17.66 -7.70
N PRO A 314 20.77 18.46 -6.67
CA PRO A 314 19.80 19.32 -5.99
C PRO A 314 19.11 20.30 -6.94
N VAL A 315 19.81 20.74 -8.00
CA VAL A 315 19.23 21.61 -9.04
C VAL A 315 18.11 20.89 -9.80
N THR A 316 18.34 19.63 -10.21
CA THR A 316 17.35 18.81 -10.90
C THR A 316 16.14 18.55 -9.99
N LEU A 317 16.37 18.15 -8.73
CA LEU A 317 15.31 17.92 -7.76
C LEU A 317 14.47 19.18 -7.50
N GLY A 318 15.12 20.35 -7.42
CA GLY A 318 14.43 21.64 -7.32
C GLY A 318 13.54 21.95 -8.52
N LYS A 319 14.01 21.66 -9.75
CA LYS A 319 13.21 21.83 -10.97
C LYS A 319 12.03 20.86 -11.01
N ILE A 320 12.25 19.58 -10.70
CA ILE A 320 11.18 18.56 -10.65
C ILE A 320 10.11 18.97 -9.64
N GLY A 321 10.49 19.27 -8.39
CA GLY A 321 9.53 19.67 -7.37
C GLY A 321 8.80 20.98 -7.68
N ALA A 322 9.41 21.89 -8.46
CA ALA A 322 8.69 23.05 -8.99
C ALA A 322 7.71 22.68 -10.10
N ALA A 323 8.08 21.77 -10.99
CA ALA A 323 7.26 21.37 -12.12
C ALA A 323 6.04 20.53 -11.71
N LEU A 324 6.14 19.73 -10.65
CA LEU A 324 5.01 18.94 -10.12
C LEU A 324 3.84 19.79 -9.59
N ALA A 325 4.02 21.09 -9.40
CA ALA A 325 2.92 22.00 -9.08
C ALA A 325 2.00 22.25 -10.29
N ASP A 326 2.49 22.05 -11.52
CA ASP A 326 1.70 22.11 -12.74
C ASP A 326 0.97 20.78 -12.97
N THR A 327 -0.35 20.84 -13.13
CA THR A 327 -1.20 19.64 -13.24
C THR A 327 -0.85 18.77 -14.46
N PRO A 328 -0.71 19.31 -15.69
CA PRO A 328 -0.26 18.54 -16.85
C PRO A 328 1.07 17.81 -16.64
N VAL A 329 2.07 18.46 -16.04
CA VAL A 329 3.36 17.79 -15.74
C VAL A 329 3.21 16.72 -14.66
N ARG A 330 2.46 16.98 -13.59
CA ARG A 330 2.19 15.97 -12.54
C ARG A 330 1.50 14.73 -13.12
N ASP A 331 0.49 14.94 -13.96
CA ASP A 331 -0.28 13.85 -14.55
C ASP A 331 0.55 13.07 -15.57
N ALA A 332 1.42 13.75 -16.33
CA ALA A 332 2.42 13.10 -17.16
C ALA A 332 3.42 12.25 -16.37
N VAL A 333 3.84 12.71 -15.17
CA VAL A 333 4.67 11.92 -14.26
C VAL A 333 3.93 10.67 -13.80
N LEU A 334 2.66 10.80 -13.37
CA LEU A 334 1.82 9.68 -12.99
C LEU A 334 1.67 8.66 -14.13
N LEU A 335 1.35 9.14 -15.34
CA LEU A 335 1.22 8.29 -16.52
C LEU A 335 2.51 7.53 -16.79
N SER A 336 3.68 8.20 -16.69
CA SER A 336 4.98 7.59 -16.94
C SER A 336 5.37 6.45 -15.99
N LEU A 337 4.59 6.21 -14.92
CA LEU A 337 4.76 5.06 -14.02
C LEU A 337 4.09 3.78 -14.54
N ALA A 338 3.29 3.87 -15.61
CA ALA A 338 2.69 2.73 -16.27
C ALA A 338 3.41 2.42 -17.59
N PRO A 339 3.70 1.15 -17.89
CA PRO A 339 4.41 0.77 -19.11
C PRO A 339 3.61 1.10 -20.37
N GLY A 340 4.29 1.48 -21.45
CA GLY A 340 3.65 1.74 -22.76
C GLY A 340 2.90 3.07 -22.86
N THR A 341 3.15 4.01 -21.94
CA THR A 341 2.48 5.31 -21.86
C THR A 341 3.41 6.49 -22.22
N GLU A 342 4.59 6.21 -22.77
CA GLU A 342 5.67 7.18 -22.92
C GLU A 342 5.24 8.39 -23.76
N ASP A 343 4.50 8.11 -24.83
CA ASP A 343 3.98 9.07 -25.79
C ASP A 343 2.80 9.86 -25.20
N THR A 344 1.83 9.16 -24.58
CA THR A 344 0.71 9.78 -23.86
C THR A 344 1.20 10.75 -22.78
N ALA A 345 2.15 10.33 -21.93
CA ALA A 345 2.73 11.19 -20.91
C ALA A 345 3.44 12.40 -21.52
N LEU A 346 4.12 12.26 -22.67
CA LEU A 346 4.76 13.39 -23.35
C LEU A 346 3.72 14.39 -23.87
N ARG A 347 2.65 13.92 -24.52
CA ARG A 347 1.53 14.76 -24.98
C ARG A 347 0.85 15.48 -23.83
N THR A 348 0.57 14.77 -22.72
CA THR A 348 0.00 15.36 -21.50
C THR A 348 0.90 16.46 -20.96
N ALA A 349 2.22 16.24 -20.86
CA ALA A 349 3.16 17.27 -20.42
C ALA A 349 3.18 18.50 -21.34
N ARG A 350 2.97 18.30 -22.65
CA ARG A 350 2.89 19.35 -23.65
C ARG A 350 1.55 20.08 -23.69
N ARG A 351 0.52 19.55 -23.02
CA ARG A 351 -0.88 20.04 -23.08
C ARG A 351 -1.47 19.92 -24.49
N GLU A 352 -1.10 18.86 -25.19
CA GLU A 352 -1.71 18.53 -26.47
C GLU A 352 -3.11 17.97 -26.19
N ALA A 353 -4.13 18.68 -26.67
CA ALA A 353 -5.51 18.25 -26.55
C ALA A 353 -5.87 17.39 -27.77
N ASP A 354 -5.98 16.08 -27.56
CA ASP A 354 -6.59 15.17 -28.52
C ASP A 354 -7.46 14.13 -27.77
N GLU A 355 -8.52 13.65 -28.40
CA GLU A 355 -9.43 12.63 -27.83
C GLU A 355 -8.67 11.34 -27.46
N GLY A 356 -7.53 11.07 -28.10
CA GLY A 356 -6.67 9.93 -27.83
C GLY A 356 -5.96 10.00 -26.47
N THR A 357 -5.62 11.19 -26.00
CA THR A 357 -4.86 11.42 -24.76
C THR A 357 -5.76 11.23 -23.54
N ASP A 358 -7.02 11.68 -23.61
CA ASP A 358 -8.01 11.45 -22.56
C ASP A 358 -8.37 9.96 -22.46
N ALA A 359 -8.58 9.28 -23.59
CA ALA A 359 -8.84 7.85 -23.62
C ALA A 359 -7.65 7.03 -23.07
N ALA A 360 -6.42 7.37 -23.47
CA ALA A 360 -5.21 6.72 -22.96
C ALA A 360 -5.00 6.96 -21.46
N THR A 361 -5.26 8.18 -20.99
CA THR A 361 -5.21 8.50 -19.55
C THR A 361 -6.25 7.68 -18.77
N GLY A 362 -7.48 7.59 -19.29
CA GLY A 362 -8.53 6.74 -18.71
C GLY A 362 -8.15 5.27 -18.67
N ALA A 363 -7.50 4.75 -19.72
CA ALA A 363 -7.03 3.37 -19.76
C ALA A 363 -5.96 3.07 -18.69
N VAL A 364 -5.03 4.01 -18.46
CA VAL A 364 -4.02 3.86 -17.39
C VAL A 364 -4.68 3.86 -16.02
N MET A 365 -5.60 4.79 -15.75
CA MET A 365 -6.31 4.84 -14.47
C MET A 365 -7.14 3.56 -14.24
N ALA A 366 -7.77 3.03 -15.29
CA ALA A 366 -8.44 1.73 -15.23
C ALA A 366 -7.44 0.60 -14.92
N GLY A 367 -6.24 0.60 -15.50
CA GLY A 367 -5.17 -0.35 -15.20
C GLY A 367 -4.68 -0.34 -13.75
N ILE A 368 -5.00 0.71 -12.98
CA ILE A 368 -4.67 0.81 -11.54
C ILE A 368 -5.88 0.42 -10.68
N ILE A 369 -7.07 0.92 -10.99
CA ILE A 369 -8.24 0.88 -10.10
C ILE A 369 -9.17 -0.30 -10.40
N ASP A 370 -9.32 -0.70 -11.67
CA ASP A 370 -10.33 -1.66 -12.11
C ASP A 370 -9.94 -3.10 -11.72
N PRO A 371 -10.82 -3.89 -11.10
CA PRO A 371 -10.47 -5.25 -10.66
C PRO A 371 -10.17 -6.22 -11.82
N VAL A 372 -10.80 -6.02 -12.97
CA VAL A 372 -10.62 -6.86 -14.16
C VAL A 372 -9.34 -6.50 -14.88
N ARG A 373 -9.08 -5.19 -15.06
CA ARG A 373 -7.93 -4.68 -15.83
C ARG A 373 -6.70 -4.36 -14.97
N GLY A 374 -6.83 -4.41 -13.65
CA GLY A 374 -5.83 -3.98 -12.69
C GLY A 374 -4.53 -4.77 -12.82
N VAL A 375 -3.43 -4.09 -13.07
CA VAL A 375 -2.08 -4.68 -13.19
C VAL A 375 -1.29 -4.32 -11.93
N PRO A 376 -0.50 -5.25 -11.36
CA PRO A 376 0.45 -4.88 -10.30
C PRO A 376 1.47 -3.86 -10.84
N PRO A 377 1.95 -2.94 -9.99
CA PRO A 377 2.97 -1.97 -10.39
C PRO A 377 4.29 -2.69 -10.77
N ASP A 378 4.96 -2.18 -11.80
CA ASP A 378 6.31 -2.61 -12.17
C ASP A 378 7.32 -2.05 -11.17
N THR A 379 7.89 -2.91 -10.33
CA THR A 379 8.83 -2.53 -9.26
C THR A 379 10.12 -1.92 -9.79
N ASP A 380 10.56 -2.30 -10.99
CA ASP A 380 11.79 -1.79 -11.59
C ASP A 380 11.61 -0.34 -12.06
N LEU A 381 10.36 0.08 -12.29
CA LEU A 381 10.00 1.45 -12.63
C LEU A 381 9.60 2.27 -11.39
N THR A 382 8.74 1.71 -10.54
CA THR A 382 8.17 2.43 -9.39
C THR A 382 9.13 2.57 -8.22
N GLY A 383 10.09 1.65 -8.05
CA GLY A 383 11.15 1.75 -7.03
C GLY A 383 12.02 2.99 -7.25
N PRO A 384 12.70 3.12 -8.40
CA PRO A 384 13.48 4.31 -8.72
C PRO A 384 12.64 5.61 -8.74
N ALA A 385 11.39 5.54 -9.18
CA ALA A 385 10.48 6.68 -9.12
C ALA A 385 10.18 7.13 -7.67
N ARG A 386 9.99 6.17 -6.76
CA ARG A 386 9.84 6.44 -5.33
C ARG A 386 11.08 7.13 -4.78
N ASP A 387 12.28 6.63 -5.09
CA ASP A 387 13.53 7.24 -4.62
C ASP A 387 13.68 8.70 -5.06
N VAL A 388 13.35 9.00 -6.32
CA VAL A 388 13.37 10.38 -6.85
C VAL A 388 12.35 11.26 -6.10
N LEU A 389 11.14 10.77 -5.84
CA LEU A 389 10.11 11.53 -5.13
C LEU A 389 10.47 11.77 -3.66
N GLU A 390 11.02 10.78 -2.97
CA GLU A 390 11.54 10.93 -1.60
C GLU A 390 12.70 11.94 -1.57
N ALA A 391 13.60 11.89 -2.56
CA ALA A 391 14.66 12.89 -2.72
C ALA A 391 14.09 14.29 -2.98
N VAL A 392 13.05 14.43 -3.81
CA VAL A 392 12.36 15.72 -4.02
C VAL A 392 11.84 16.25 -2.67
N VAL A 393 11.12 15.43 -1.89
CA VAL A 393 10.59 15.82 -0.58
C VAL A 393 11.70 16.25 0.38
N ALA A 394 12.83 15.53 0.39
CA ALA A 394 13.98 15.85 1.24
C ALA A 394 14.63 17.21 0.90
N HIS A 395 14.56 17.64 -0.37
CA HIS A 395 15.26 18.83 -0.87
C HIS A 395 14.39 20.09 -0.96
N VAL A 396 13.12 19.96 -1.34
CA VAL A 396 12.26 21.12 -1.64
C VAL A 396 11.60 21.72 -0.39
N PRO A 397 11.29 23.03 -0.39
CA PRO A 397 10.60 23.67 0.74
C PRO A 397 9.19 23.08 0.95
N ARG A 398 8.71 23.14 2.21
CA ARG A 398 7.46 22.47 2.64
C ARG A 398 6.27 22.78 1.74
N ASN A 399 6.09 24.03 1.33
CA ASN A 399 4.99 24.50 0.48
C ASN A 399 4.99 23.91 -0.96
N ARG A 400 5.98 23.11 -1.35
CA ARG A 400 6.06 22.45 -2.66
C ARG A 400 5.96 20.93 -2.60
N ARG A 401 5.77 20.36 -1.40
CA ARG A 401 5.86 18.90 -1.21
C ARG A 401 4.57 18.15 -1.50
N ALA A 402 3.40 18.81 -1.45
CA ALA A 402 2.09 18.14 -1.59
C ALA A 402 1.98 17.24 -2.85
N PRO A 403 2.38 17.68 -4.05
CA PRO A 403 2.34 16.81 -5.24
C PRO A 403 3.25 15.58 -5.13
N ALA A 404 4.45 15.72 -4.55
CA ALA A 404 5.38 14.60 -4.40
C ALA A 404 4.87 13.59 -3.36
N TYR A 405 4.35 14.08 -2.23
CA TYR A 405 3.69 13.22 -1.24
C TYR A 405 2.48 12.48 -1.82
N LEU A 406 1.66 13.14 -2.63
CA LEU A 406 0.56 12.48 -3.32
C LEU A 406 1.05 11.33 -4.21
N LEU A 407 2.07 11.57 -5.04
CA LEU A 407 2.58 10.54 -5.95
C LEU A 407 3.19 9.37 -5.18
N LEU A 408 3.90 9.64 -4.08
CA LEU A 408 4.37 8.60 -3.15
C LEU A 408 3.21 7.81 -2.55
N ALA A 409 2.12 8.48 -2.16
CA ALA A 409 0.93 7.82 -1.64
C ALA A 409 0.26 6.92 -2.68
N LEU A 410 0.16 7.38 -3.93
CA LEU A 410 -0.41 6.61 -5.03
C LEU A 410 0.44 5.36 -5.31
N ILE A 411 1.77 5.52 -5.38
CA ILE A 411 2.70 4.40 -5.56
C ILE A 411 2.51 3.39 -4.42
N ALA A 412 2.53 3.84 -3.16
CA ALA A 412 2.34 2.98 -2.00
C ALA A 412 0.98 2.24 -2.04
N TRP A 413 -0.10 2.96 -2.35
CA TRP A 413 -1.44 2.39 -2.48
C TRP A 413 -1.46 1.33 -3.59
N TRP A 414 -0.87 1.62 -4.76
CA TRP A 414 -0.81 0.68 -5.88
C TRP A 414 -0.01 -0.59 -5.56
N HIS A 415 1.00 -0.52 -4.69
CA HIS A 415 1.72 -1.71 -4.18
C HIS A 415 0.95 -2.46 -3.08
N GLY A 416 -0.22 -1.97 -2.67
CA GLY A 416 -0.99 -2.53 -1.57
C GLY A 416 -0.49 -2.13 -0.17
N ASP A 417 0.45 -1.19 -0.05
CA ASP A 417 0.88 -0.63 1.23
C ASP A 417 -0.05 0.53 1.64
N GLY A 418 -1.23 0.17 2.13
CA GLY A 418 -2.24 1.13 2.56
C GLY A 418 -1.79 2.01 3.75
N GLY A 419 -0.90 1.50 4.60
CA GLY A 419 -0.36 2.24 5.74
C GLY A 419 0.56 3.38 5.31
N LEU A 420 1.54 3.08 4.46
CA LEU A 420 2.39 4.09 3.86
C LEU A 420 1.59 5.06 2.99
N ALA A 421 0.59 4.57 2.25
CA ALA A 421 -0.28 5.43 1.45
C ALA A 421 -1.04 6.43 2.32
N ALA A 422 -1.67 5.99 3.41
CA ALA A 422 -2.40 6.85 4.34
C ALA A 422 -1.48 7.91 4.99
N GLU A 423 -0.26 7.52 5.37
CA GLU A 423 0.75 8.43 5.90
C GLU A 423 1.09 9.52 4.87
N ARG A 424 1.40 9.14 3.63
CA ARG A 424 1.78 10.08 2.57
C ARG A 424 0.62 10.98 2.13
N VAL A 425 -0.62 10.49 2.17
CA VAL A 425 -1.81 11.35 2.01
C VAL A 425 -1.91 12.37 3.14
N THR A 426 -1.66 11.96 4.39
CA THR A 426 -1.66 12.85 5.55
C THR A 426 -0.57 13.93 5.41
N ASP A 427 0.64 13.54 5.00
CA ASP A 427 1.73 14.47 4.68
C ASP A 427 1.31 15.49 3.60
N ALA A 428 0.67 15.03 2.52
CA ALA A 428 0.21 15.90 1.43
C ALA A 428 -0.82 16.91 1.92
N LEU A 429 -1.84 16.47 2.66
CA LEU A 429 -2.91 17.32 3.19
C LEU A 429 -2.43 18.24 4.32
N GLY A 430 -1.39 17.85 5.07
CA GLY A 430 -0.70 18.69 6.04
C GLY A 430 0.15 19.79 5.40
N VAL A 431 0.38 19.73 4.09
CA VAL A 431 1.00 20.80 3.29
C VAL A 431 -0.07 21.65 2.60
N ASP A 432 -1.07 21.00 1.99
CA ASP A 432 -2.20 21.64 1.32
C ASP A 432 -3.51 20.88 1.63
N PRO A 433 -4.32 21.36 2.59
CA PRO A 433 -5.58 20.72 2.95
C PRO A 433 -6.59 20.64 1.79
N GLY A 434 -6.46 21.52 0.78
CA GLY A 434 -7.33 21.61 -0.40
C GLY A 434 -6.86 20.76 -1.58
N TYR A 435 -5.80 19.96 -1.43
CA TYR A 435 -5.23 19.17 -2.53
C TYR A 435 -6.19 18.06 -2.96
N ARG A 436 -7.07 18.37 -3.92
CA ARG A 436 -8.23 17.53 -4.34
C ARG A 436 -7.90 16.06 -4.58
N LEU A 437 -6.81 15.78 -5.29
CA LEU A 437 -6.44 14.40 -5.62
C LEU A 437 -5.95 13.62 -4.38
N ALA A 438 -5.37 14.28 -3.38
CA ALA A 438 -5.04 13.66 -2.09
C ALA A 438 -6.30 13.39 -1.26
N GLN A 439 -7.31 14.28 -1.32
CA GLN A 439 -8.61 14.03 -0.70
C GLN A 439 -9.33 12.83 -1.33
N LEU A 440 -9.29 12.70 -2.66
CA LEU A 440 -9.86 11.55 -3.38
C LEU A 440 -9.16 10.25 -2.98
N LEU A 441 -7.82 10.23 -2.95
CA LEU A 441 -7.07 9.06 -2.54
C LEU A 441 -7.34 8.71 -1.06
N ARG A 442 -7.47 9.72 -0.18
CA ARG A 442 -7.91 9.52 1.21
C ARG A 442 -9.27 8.82 1.27
N SER A 443 -10.24 9.28 0.49
CA SER A 443 -11.58 8.68 0.45
C SER A 443 -11.54 7.23 -0.05
N ALA A 444 -10.70 6.90 -1.02
CA ALA A 444 -10.50 5.52 -1.46
C ALA A 444 -9.89 4.64 -0.36
N ILE A 445 -8.84 5.12 0.32
CA ILE A 445 -8.17 4.38 1.41
C ILE A 445 -9.11 4.19 2.60
N VAL A 446 -9.79 5.24 3.04
CA VAL A 446 -10.78 5.19 4.13
C VAL A 446 -11.98 4.35 3.74
N GLY A 447 -12.37 4.33 2.46
CA GLY A 447 -13.43 3.46 1.97
C GLY A 447 -13.02 1.98 1.83
N GLY A 448 -11.77 1.63 2.14
CA GLY A 448 -11.27 0.26 2.00
C GLY A 448 -11.23 -0.20 0.56
N VAL A 449 -11.04 0.72 -0.39
CA VAL A 449 -10.97 0.44 -1.82
C VAL A 449 -9.53 0.06 -2.16
N PRO A 450 -9.20 -1.23 -2.36
CA PRO A 450 -7.86 -1.62 -2.77
C PRO A 450 -7.65 -1.34 -4.26
N PRO A 451 -6.39 -1.32 -4.75
CA PRO A 451 -6.09 -1.36 -6.17
C PRO A 451 -6.76 -2.54 -6.85
N GLY A 452 -7.06 -2.41 -8.14
CA GLY A 452 -7.80 -3.40 -8.89
C GLY A 452 -7.17 -4.80 -8.82
N TRP A 453 -5.84 -4.89 -8.96
CA TRP A 453 -5.14 -6.16 -8.92
C TRP A 453 -5.21 -6.85 -7.54
N VAL A 454 -5.16 -6.07 -6.45
CA VAL A 454 -5.31 -6.58 -5.08
C VAL A 454 -6.73 -7.10 -4.87
N ARG A 455 -7.74 -6.35 -5.33
CA ARG A 455 -9.14 -6.74 -5.24
C ARG A 455 -9.39 -8.09 -5.89
N ARG A 456 -8.88 -8.27 -7.12
CA ARG A 456 -9.00 -9.52 -7.86
C ARG A 456 -8.33 -10.69 -7.13
N GLU A 457 -7.17 -10.46 -6.53
CA GLU A 457 -6.47 -11.51 -5.78
C GLU A 457 -7.23 -11.89 -4.50
N GLN A 458 -7.79 -10.91 -3.78
CA GLN A 458 -8.70 -11.17 -2.68
C GLN A 458 -9.91 -11.99 -3.17
N GLU A 459 -10.59 -11.59 -4.24
CA GLU A 459 -11.75 -12.31 -4.78
C GLU A 459 -11.41 -13.76 -5.17
N ARG A 460 -10.24 -14.02 -5.76
CA ARG A 460 -9.77 -15.38 -6.09
C ARG A 460 -9.54 -16.23 -4.85
N LEU A 461 -8.96 -15.65 -3.80
CA LEU A 461 -8.71 -16.35 -2.54
C LEU A 461 -10.02 -16.68 -1.80
N HIS A 462 -11.04 -15.83 -1.92
CA HIS A 462 -12.36 -16.02 -1.30
C HIS A 462 -13.33 -16.88 -2.13
N GLY A 463 -13.23 -16.84 -3.47
CA GLY A 463 -14.20 -17.45 -4.41
C GLY A 463 -13.96 -18.92 -4.77
N GLY A 464 -13.01 -19.59 -4.13
CA GLY A 464 -12.61 -20.97 -4.42
C GLY A 464 -13.56 -22.06 -3.87
N GLU A 465 -14.87 -21.93 -4.06
CA GLU A 465 -15.85 -23.04 -4.19
C GLU A 465 -17.24 -22.44 -4.48
N PRO A 466 -17.88 -22.74 -5.62
CA PRO A 466 -19.27 -22.35 -5.82
C PRO A 466 -20.13 -23.15 -4.84
N ARG A 467 -20.65 -22.47 -3.81
CA ARG A 467 -21.75 -23.00 -2.99
C ARG A 467 -22.88 -23.31 -3.95
N SER A 468 -23.06 -24.59 -4.28
CA SER A 468 -24.23 -25.06 -4.99
C SER A 468 -25.45 -24.49 -4.26
N ARG A 469 -26.26 -23.72 -4.99
CA ARG A 469 -27.60 -23.35 -4.55
C ARG A 469 -28.32 -24.67 -4.28
N ARG A 470 -28.37 -25.10 -3.02
CA ARG A 470 -29.35 -26.10 -2.59
C ARG A 470 -30.70 -25.49 -2.91
N GLY A 471 -31.36 -26.06 -3.92
CA GLY A 471 -32.69 -25.68 -4.34
C GLY A 471 -33.62 -25.75 -3.13
N THR A 472 -34.19 -24.61 -2.77
CA THR A 472 -35.48 -24.55 -2.11
C THR A 472 -36.51 -25.04 -3.13
N ALA A 473 -36.79 -26.33 -3.13
CA ALA A 473 -38.05 -26.84 -3.66
C ALA A 473 -39.16 -26.30 -2.75
N ALA A 474 -39.73 -25.17 -3.16
CA ALA A 474 -40.96 -24.66 -2.58
C ALA A 474 -42.09 -25.62 -2.94
N GLY A 475 -42.71 -26.20 -1.91
CA GLY A 475 -43.91 -27.00 -2.03
C GLY A 475 -45.06 -26.19 -2.63
N THR A 476 -45.71 -26.77 -3.63
CA THR A 476 -46.96 -26.29 -4.19
C THR A 476 -48.08 -26.42 -3.16
N ALA A 477 -48.46 -25.29 -2.55
CA ALA A 477 -49.66 -25.19 -1.74
C ALA A 477 -50.90 -25.12 -2.64
N ARG A 478 -51.87 -25.96 -2.28
CA ARG A 478 -53.18 -26.12 -2.93
C ARG A 478 -54.00 -24.84 -2.87
N ASP A 479 -54.52 -24.47 -4.02
CA ASP A 479 -55.60 -23.49 -4.19
C ASP A 479 -56.93 -24.09 -3.70
N ARG A 480 -57.61 -23.36 -2.81
CA ARG A 480 -59.01 -23.58 -2.42
C ARG A 480 -59.69 -22.21 -2.36
N GLY A 481 -60.22 -21.80 -3.50
CA GLY A 481 -61.19 -20.71 -3.64
C GLY A 481 -62.57 -21.08 -3.09
N ARG A 482 -63.16 -20.10 -2.40
CA ARG A 482 -64.44 -20.08 -1.68
C ARG A 482 -65.65 -20.42 -2.54
N GLY A 483 -66.66 -21.02 -1.91
CA GLY A 483 -68.03 -21.10 -2.43
C GLY A 483 -68.89 -19.90 -2.04
N ALA A 484 -69.89 -19.60 -2.87
CA ALA A 484 -71.30 -19.34 -2.52
C ALA A 484 -72.06 -18.88 -3.79
N GLY A 485 -73.17 -19.54 -4.12
CA GLY A 485 -74.07 -19.12 -5.19
C GLY A 485 -75.01 -20.22 -5.70
N SER A 486 -76.09 -20.46 -4.95
CA SER A 486 -77.41 -21.01 -5.35
C SER A 486 -77.80 -20.73 -6.82
N ALA A 487 -78.41 -21.63 -7.61
CA ALA A 487 -79.76 -22.23 -7.51
C ALA A 487 -79.98 -23.26 -8.69
N PRO A 488 -81.11 -23.99 -8.79
CA PRO A 488 -81.18 -25.36 -9.36
C PRO A 488 -81.89 -25.52 -10.73
N GLU A 489 -82.02 -26.79 -11.15
CA GLU A 489 -83.04 -27.42 -12.03
C GLU A 489 -82.82 -27.58 -13.55
N GLY A 490 -83.19 -28.80 -14.03
CA GLY A 490 -83.42 -29.17 -15.44
C GLY A 490 -82.48 -30.28 -15.94
N ALA A 491 -82.69 -31.57 -15.63
CA ALA A 491 -83.60 -32.50 -16.32
C ALA A 491 -83.30 -32.68 -17.83
N ALA A 492 -82.54 -33.73 -18.17
CA ALA A 492 -82.77 -34.71 -19.24
C ALA A 492 -81.60 -35.71 -19.29
#